data_AF-A0A1X9ML58-F1
#
_entry.id   AF-A0A1X9ML58-F1
#
_cell.length_a   1.000
_cell.length_b   1.000
_cell.length_c   1.000
_cell.angle_alpha   90.00
_cell.angle_beta   90.00
_cell.angle_gamma   90.00
#
_symmetry.space_group_name_H-M   'P 1'
#
loop_
_entity.id
_entity.type
_entity.pdbx_description
1 polymer ?
#
loop_
_entity_poly.entity_id
_entity_poly.type
_entity_poly.pdbx_seq_one_letter_code
_entity_poly.pdbx_strand_id
1 'polypeptide(L)'
;MNGELGLVALREVSRDEFLALAQNGMRELFELGHYKVVDGSKGEELSHFIYDMSTHACYLVDMNTCYQLLTAFYCGGDKTTLLGQLNKIAASVK
;
A
#
# COMPACT_ATOMS: atom_id res chain seq x y z
N MET A 1 7.92 3.36 -23.94
CA MET A 1 6.72 2.88 -23.20
C MET A 1 7.21 1.87 -22.18
N ASN A 2 7.31 2.25 -20.91
CA ASN A 2 7.58 1.30 -19.82
C ASN A 2 6.28 1.22 -19.02
N GLY A 3 5.75 0.00 -18.98
CA GLY A 3 4.34 -0.30 -18.72
C GLY A 3 3.81 0.27 -17.42
N GLU A 4 2.59 0.79 -17.51
CA GLU A 4 1.62 0.72 -16.43
C GLU A 4 1.41 -0.77 -16.09
N LEU A 5 2.38 -1.41 -15.43
CA LEU A 5 2.10 -2.54 -14.57
C LEU A 5 1.15 -1.97 -13.53
N GLY A 6 -0.14 -2.27 -13.70
CA GLY A 6 -1.23 -1.54 -13.08
C GLY A 6 -0.98 -1.42 -11.58
N LEU A 7 -0.87 -0.18 -11.10
CA LEU A 7 -0.88 0.10 -9.67
C LEU A 7 -2.28 -0.26 -9.17
N VAL A 8 -2.45 -1.50 -8.73
CA VAL A 8 -3.72 -2.07 -8.29
C VAL A 8 -3.55 -2.79 -6.96
N ALA A 9 -4.62 -2.81 -6.18
CA ALA A 9 -4.71 -3.67 -5.01
C ALA A 9 -4.99 -5.11 -5.47
N LEU A 10 -4.34 -6.07 -4.83
CA LEU A 10 -4.64 -7.49 -5.01
C LEU A 10 -6.04 -7.80 -4.48
N ARG A 11 -6.40 -7.19 -3.35
CA ARG A 11 -7.72 -7.24 -2.69
C ARG A 11 -7.76 -6.30 -1.49
N GLU A 12 -8.96 -5.96 -1.05
CA GLU A 12 -9.18 -5.44 0.30
C GLU A 12 -9.03 -6.58 1.33
N VAL A 13 -8.44 -6.27 2.49
CA VAL A 13 -8.27 -7.21 3.60
C VAL A 13 -9.01 -6.72 4.83
N SER A 14 -9.62 -7.64 5.54
CA SER A 14 -10.25 -7.34 6.83
C SER A 14 -9.21 -7.00 7.90
N ARG A 15 -9.64 -6.39 9.00
CA ARG A 15 -8.77 -6.13 10.15
C ARG A 15 -8.13 -7.40 10.70
N ASP A 16 -8.91 -8.47 10.86
CA ASP A 16 -8.43 -9.73 11.41
C ASP A 16 -7.39 -10.38 10.49
N GLU A 17 -7.60 -10.25 9.18
CA GLU A 17 -6.66 -10.72 8.19
C GLU A 17 -5.36 -9.90 8.19
N PHE A 18 -5.46 -8.57 8.27
CA PHE A 18 -4.28 -7.72 8.42
C PHE A 18 -3.46 -8.11 9.66
N LEU A 19 -4.12 -8.31 10.81
CA LEU A 19 -3.45 -8.75 12.04
C LEU A 19 -2.81 -10.14 11.90
N ALA A 20 -3.45 -11.05 11.15
CA ALA A 20 -2.91 -12.38 10.90
C ALA A 20 -1.67 -12.35 9.97
N LEU A 21 -1.60 -11.40 9.04
CA LEU A 21 -0.49 -11.22 8.10
C LEU A 21 0.67 -10.36 8.67
N ALA A 22 0.40 -9.54 9.68
CA ALA A 22 1.37 -8.68 10.36
C ALA A 22 1.65 -9.12 11.81
N GLN A 23 1.59 -10.44 12.08
CA GLN A 23 1.66 -11.00 13.43
C GLN A 23 2.95 -10.61 14.19
N ASN A 24 4.07 -10.50 13.48
CA ASN A 24 5.36 -10.11 14.05
C ASN A 24 5.54 -8.58 14.13
N GLY A 25 4.56 -7.81 13.64
CA GLY A 25 4.54 -6.36 13.67
C GLY A 25 4.32 -5.76 12.30
N MET A 26 4.15 -4.43 12.30
CA MET A 26 4.08 -3.61 11.11
C MET A 26 5.15 -2.53 11.14
N ARG A 27 5.63 -2.15 9.97
CA ARG A 27 6.54 -1.02 9.75
C ARG A 27 5.87 -0.03 8.82
N GLU A 28 5.71 1.20 9.29
CA GLU A 28 5.32 2.29 8.42
C GLU A 28 6.47 2.63 7.46
N LEU A 29 6.16 2.67 6.16
CA LEU A 29 7.10 3.07 5.14
C LEU A 29 7.00 4.57 4.85
N PHE A 30 5.78 5.07 4.63
CA PHE A 30 5.49 6.50 4.55
C PHE A 30 4.00 6.79 4.75
N GLU A 31 3.69 8.06 4.97
CA GLU A 31 2.34 8.61 5.02
C GLU A 31 2.19 9.73 4.00
N LEU A 32 1.06 9.74 3.27
CA LEU A 32 0.70 10.81 2.34
C LEU A 32 -0.81 11.03 2.34
N GLY A 33 -1.24 12.20 2.80
CA GLY A 33 -2.66 12.52 2.93
C GLY A 33 -3.32 11.59 3.95
N HIS A 34 -4.42 10.94 3.57
CA HIS A 34 -5.11 9.97 4.42
C HIS A 34 -4.60 8.54 4.24
N TYR A 35 -3.52 8.31 3.49
CA TYR A 35 -2.96 6.98 3.27
C TYR A 35 -1.67 6.76 4.07
N LYS A 36 -1.57 5.58 4.69
CA LYS A 36 -0.30 5.01 5.18
C LYS A 36 0.09 3.83 4.30
N VAL A 37 1.34 3.77 3.86
CA VAL A 37 1.90 2.58 3.21
C VAL A 37 2.76 1.87 4.23
N VAL A 38 2.47 0.59 4.45
CA VAL A 38 3.05 -0.17 5.55
C VAL A 38 3.43 -1.58 5.10
N ASP A 39 4.48 -2.11 5.70
CA ASP A 39 4.82 -3.52 5.63
C ASP A 39 4.32 -4.22 6.90
N GLY A 40 3.85 -5.46 6.76
CA GLY A 40 3.55 -6.36 7.86
C GLY A 40 4.36 -7.65 7.71
N SER A 41 4.84 -8.22 8.81
CA SER A 41 5.60 -9.47 8.79
C SER A 41 4.93 -10.60 9.57
N LYS A 42 5.09 -11.82 9.05
CA LYS A 42 4.71 -13.07 9.70
C LYS A 42 5.79 -14.13 9.46
N GLY A 43 6.56 -14.45 10.50
CA GLY A 43 7.75 -15.28 10.35
C GLY A 43 8.73 -14.60 9.37
N GLU A 44 9.03 -15.30 8.27
CA GLU A 44 9.88 -14.79 7.18
C GLU A 44 9.08 -14.15 6.04
N GLU A 45 7.74 -14.20 6.09
CA GLU A 45 6.86 -13.63 5.07
C GLU A 45 6.66 -12.12 5.31
N LEU A 46 6.76 -11.35 4.22
CA LEU A 46 6.50 -9.91 4.20
C LEU A 46 5.26 -9.64 3.34
N SER A 47 4.30 -8.91 3.88
CA SER A 47 3.11 -8.45 3.19
C SER A 47 3.10 -6.92 3.12
N HIS A 48 2.59 -6.38 2.01
CA HIS A 48 2.60 -4.95 1.75
C HIS A 48 1.18 -4.40 1.70
N PHE A 49 0.94 -3.29 2.40
CA PHE A 49 -0.40 -2.76 2.57
C PHE A 49 -0.45 -1.25 2.29
N ILE A 50 -1.60 -0.83 1.78
CA ILE A 50 -2.02 0.56 1.76
C ILE A 50 -3.23 0.68 2.67
N TYR A 51 -3.11 1.49 3.71
CA TYR A 51 -4.16 1.73 4.69
C TYR A 51 -4.77 3.11 4.47
N ASP A 52 -6.07 3.14 4.18
CA ASP A 52 -6.87 4.35 4.05
C ASP A 52 -7.43 4.75 5.43
N MET A 53 -6.86 5.79 6.04
CA MET A 53 -7.29 6.28 7.34
C MET A 53 -8.66 6.96 7.31
N SER A 54 -9.17 7.35 6.13
CA SER A 54 -10.47 8.01 6.01
C SER A 54 -11.63 7.01 6.08
N THR A 55 -11.42 5.80 5.55
CA THR A 55 -12.42 4.72 5.52
C THR A 55 -12.09 3.55 6.44
N HIS A 56 -10.87 3.52 6.99
CA HIS A 56 -10.28 2.39 7.69
C HIS A 56 -10.13 1.12 6.83
N ALA A 57 -10.19 1.26 5.50
CA ALA A 57 -9.96 0.16 4.57
C ALA A 57 -8.46 -0.16 4.45
N CYS A 58 -8.13 -1.43 4.30
CA CYS A 58 -6.76 -1.91 4.14
C CYS A 58 -6.65 -2.72 2.85
N TYR A 59 -5.69 -2.39 2.00
CA TYR A 59 -5.52 -2.99 0.69
C TYR A 59 -4.19 -3.73 0.64
N LEU A 60 -4.23 -5.03 0.33
CA LEU A 60 -3.03 -5.82 0.07
C LEU A 60 -2.52 -5.49 -1.34
N VAL A 61 -1.24 -5.16 -1.47
CA VAL A 61 -0.58 -4.89 -2.75
C VAL A 61 0.62 -5.81 -2.93
N ASP A 62 1.07 -5.98 -4.18
CA ASP A 62 2.32 -6.68 -4.42
C ASP A 62 3.55 -5.80 -4.07
N MET A 63 4.71 -6.46 -3.97
CA MET A 63 5.98 -5.82 -3.67
C MET A 63 6.31 -4.73 -4.70
N ASN A 64 6.07 -4.98 -5.99
CA ASN A 64 6.40 -4.02 -7.04
C ASN A 64 5.63 -2.71 -6.86
N THR A 65 4.32 -2.79 -6.59
CA THR A 65 3.45 -1.64 -6.34
C THR A 65 3.93 -0.88 -5.11
N CYS A 66 4.20 -1.58 -4.00
CA CYS A 66 4.67 -0.95 -2.77
C CYS A 66 5.99 -0.18 -2.97
N TYR A 67 7.00 -0.82 -3.56
CA TYR A 67 8.32 -0.20 -3.72
C TYR A 67 8.37 0.84 -4.85
N GLN A 68 7.48 0.78 -5.84
CA GLN A 68 7.29 1.88 -6.79
C GLN A 68 6.76 3.13 -6.09
N LEU A 69 5.74 2.99 -5.24
CA LEU A 69 5.18 4.11 -4.45
C LEU A 69 6.24 4.66 -3.48
N LEU A 70 6.98 3.79 -2.80
CA LEU A 70 8.06 4.17 -1.89
C LEU A 70 9.15 4.97 -2.60
N THR A 71 9.58 4.48 -3.77
CA THR A 71 10.58 5.15 -4.61
C THR A 71 10.06 6.51 -5.06
N ALA A 72 8.82 6.59 -5.55
CA ALA A 72 8.21 7.85 -5.95
C ALA A 72 8.14 8.84 -4.78
N PHE A 73 7.83 8.38 -3.56
CA PHE A 73 7.78 9.23 -2.38
C PHE A 73 9.14 9.81 -2.00
N TYR A 74 10.19 8.98 -1.95
CA TYR A 74 11.51 9.41 -1.47
C TYR A 74 12.42 10.02 -2.54
N CYS A 75 12.21 9.72 -3.81
CA CYS A 75 13.04 10.21 -4.91
C CYS A 75 12.47 11.46 -5.61
N GLY A 76 11.65 12.25 -4.90
CA GLY A 76 11.16 13.55 -5.40
C GLY A 76 9.99 13.46 -6.38
N GLY A 77 9.20 12.38 -6.34
CA GLY A 77 7.96 12.29 -7.09
C GLY A 77 6.94 13.37 -6.67
N ASP A 78 6.10 13.78 -7.61
CA ASP A 78 5.05 14.75 -7.35
C ASP A 78 4.00 14.17 -6.39
N LYS A 79 3.80 14.84 -5.25
CA LYS A 79 2.87 14.39 -4.19
C LYS A 79 1.43 14.29 -4.67
N THR A 80 1.02 15.17 -5.59
CA THR A 80 -0.35 15.15 -6.15
C THR A 80 -0.56 13.91 -7.00
N THR A 81 0.41 13.58 -7.84
CA THR A 81 0.44 12.38 -8.69
C THR A 81 0.46 11.13 -7.84
N LEU A 82 1.32 11.08 -6.81
CA LEU A 82 1.41 9.93 -5.90
C LEU A 82 0.11 9.72 -5.11
N LEU A 83 -0.51 10.78 -4.61
CA LEU A 83 -1.84 10.70 -3.99
C LEU A 83 -2.90 10.21 -4.97
N GLY A 84 -2.84 10.66 -6.23
CA GLY A 84 -3.69 10.14 -7.31
C GLY A 84 -3.51 8.65 -7.56
N GLN A 85 -2.28 8.13 -7.48
CA GLN A 85 -1.98 6.71 -7.59
C GLN A 85 -2.54 5.90 -6.41
N LEU A 86 -2.38 6.39 -5.18
CA LEU A 86 -2.96 5.75 -3.99
C LEU A 86 -4.49 5.64 -4.08
N ASN A 87 -5.16 6.71 -4.53
CA ASN A 87 -6.60 6.69 -4.77
C ASN A 87 -7.01 5.68 -5.85
N LYS A 88 -6.22 5.55 -6.94
CA LYS A 88 -6.47 4.55 -8.00
C LYS A 88 -6.35 3.12 -7.47
N ILE A 89 -5.36 2.85 -6.63
CA ILE A 89 -5.17 1.54 -6.00
C ILE A 89 -6.37 1.20 -5.10
N ALA A 90 -6.76 2.13 -4.22
CA ALA A 90 -7.93 1.92 -3.35
C ALA A 90 -9.23 1.70 -4.15
N ALA A 91 -9.37 2.34 -5.30
CA ALA A 91 -10.53 2.17 -6.17
C ALA A 91 -10.52 0.89 -7.02
N SER A 92 -9.41 0.14 -7.08
CA SER A 92 -9.26 -0.99 -8.01
C SER A 92 -9.94 -2.29 -7.56
N VAL A 93 -10.47 -2.33 -6.33
CA VAL A 93 -11.07 -3.52 -5.71
C VAL A 93 -12.55 -3.32 -5.35
N LYS A 94 -13.21 -2.34 -5.99
CA LYS A 94 -14.66 -2.10 -5.87
C LYS A 94 -15.49 -3.03 -6.72
#